data_AF-A0A5N6RFW3-F1
#
_entry.id   AF-A0A5N6RFW3-F1
#
_cell.length_a   1.000
_cell.length_b   1.000
_cell.length_c   1.000
_cell.angle_alpha   90.00
_cell.angle_beta   90.00
_cell.angle_gamma   90.00
#
_symmetry.space_group_name_H-M   'P 1'
#
loop_
_entity.id
_entity.type
_entity.pdbx_description
1 polymer ?
#
loop_
_entity_poly.entity_id
_entity_poly.type
_entity_poly.pdbx_seq_one_letter_code
_entity_poly.pdbx_strand_id
1 'polypeptide(L)'
;MPSFNVSVVPLVLFLLCLLSFTSEADRQLAHKCFNQTTSIANSTYRTNLNQLLSSLSSNATRESGFYNTAAGQNPNTSIYGLFLCRGDVTADDCQNCVATATKEVVQQYCPSESAAVIWYDKCILRYSYGPSFFSTTDEEHRFYLGNGVNATDLDSFRQLVLTTMSELVARAANASYGAKKFAAKEAIFNESQTIYSLVQCIPDLSRSGCDSCLQGLVTKLAACCGGQLGGTYMDPSCILRYEMYRFYQIQSTLELAPTPVLLPPPAPGQRTRPKGKSLIPLLRIVAIVALIAVFLILFAMSYYLLRRRVRKKFNSLLDENGNEITSIESLQFDLATIKAATNQFSDDNKVGRGGFGEVYKGMNSVPTGWN
;
A
#
# COMPACT_ATOMS: atom_id res chain seq x y z
N MET A 1 -32.66 -18.43 -17.29
CA MET A 1 -31.39 -17.76 -16.89
C MET A 1 -31.73 -16.78 -15.78
N PRO A 2 -31.17 -16.92 -14.56
CA PRO A 2 -31.46 -15.99 -13.49
C PRO A 2 -30.80 -14.65 -13.85
N SER A 3 -31.61 -13.60 -13.92
CA SER A 3 -31.16 -12.22 -14.08
C SER A 3 -30.31 -11.86 -12.87
N PHE A 4 -28.98 -11.82 -13.06
CA PHE A 4 -28.09 -11.23 -12.07
C PHE A 4 -28.56 -9.80 -11.82
N ASN A 5 -28.99 -9.54 -10.57
CA ASN A 5 -29.47 -8.24 -10.13
C ASN A 5 -28.38 -7.19 -10.39
N VAL A 6 -28.57 -6.37 -11.42
CA VAL A 6 -27.71 -5.23 -11.80
C VAL A 6 -27.48 -4.28 -10.60
N SER A 7 -28.36 -4.32 -9.59
CA SER A 7 -28.27 -3.56 -8.34
C SER A 7 -27.18 -4.02 -7.36
N VAL A 8 -26.69 -5.26 -7.44
CA VAL A 8 -25.70 -5.81 -6.49
C VAL A 8 -24.27 -5.50 -6.93
N VAL A 9 -24.05 -5.42 -8.25
CA VAL A 9 -22.75 -5.12 -8.87
C VAL A 9 -22.11 -3.82 -8.36
N PRO A 10 -22.81 -2.65 -8.30
CA PRO A 10 -22.21 -1.42 -7.81
C PRO A 10 -21.94 -1.44 -6.30
N LEU A 11 -22.75 -2.15 -5.50
CA LEU A 11 -22.51 -2.33 -4.07
C LEU A 11 -21.28 -3.19 -3.82
N VAL A 12 -21.11 -4.27 -4.59
CA VAL A 12 -19.93 -5.14 -4.53
C VAL A 12 -18.69 -4.40 -5.01
N LEU A 13 -18.76 -3.61 -6.08
CA LEU A 13 -17.66 -2.74 -6.53
C LEU A 13 -17.28 -1.67 -5.49
N PHE A 14 -18.27 -1.08 -4.81
CA PHE A 14 -18.04 -0.12 -3.74
C PHE A 14 -17.40 -0.77 -2.51
N LEU A 15 -17.88 -1.96 -2.11
CA LEU A 15 -17.28 -2.75 -1.03
C LEU A 15 -15.86 -3.23 -1.38
N LEU A 16 -15.62 -3.66 -2.62
CA LEU A 16 -14.28 -3.99 -3.13
C LEU A 16 -13.37 -2.75 -3.13
N CYS A 17 -13.87 -1.58 -3.52
CA CYS A 17 -13.13 -0.31 -3.39
C CYS A 17 -12.80 0.01 -1.93
N LEU A 18 -13.75 -0.15 -1.00
CA LEU A 18 -13.52 0.06 0.43
C LEU A 18 -12.49 -0.93 1.00
N LEU A 19 -12.48 -2.17 0.51
CA LEU A 19 -11.43 -3.15 0.86
C LEU A 19 -10.08 -2.72 0.28
N SER A 20 -10.02 -2.20 -0.95
CA SER A 20 -8.81 -1.61 -1.53
C SER A 20 -8.29 -0.38 -0.78
N PHE A 21 -9.14 0.32 -0.02
CA PHE A 21 -8.74 1.46 0.81
C PHE A 21 -8.17 1.05 2.19
N THR A 22 -8.07 -0.24 2.52
CA THR A 22 -7.56 -0.70 3.83
C THR A 22 -6.09 -1.12 3.85
N SER A 23 -5.41 -1.19 2.71
CA SER A 23 -3.94 -1.27 2.69
C SER A 23 -3.40 -0.03 2.02
N GLU A 24 -2.90 0.92 2.82
CA GLU A 24 -1.85 1.81 2.33
C GLU A 24 -0.66 0.90 2.03
N ALA A 25 -0.59 0.37 0.80
CA ALA A 25 0.50 -0.48 0.37
C ALA A 25 1.79 0.27 0.67
N ASP A 26 2.72 -0.36 1.38
CA ASP A 26 3.95 0.33 1.77
C ASP A 26 4.64 0.84 0.51
N ARG A 27 4.89 2.16 0.46
CA ARG A 27 5.41 2.81 -0.74
C ARG A 27 6.87 2.39 -0.96
N GLN A 28 7.11 1.61 -1.99
CA GLN A 28 8.45 1.25 -2.44
C GLN A 28 9.17 2.49 -3.01
N LEU A 29 10.42 2.71 -2.60
CA LEU A 29 11.23 3.89 -2.95
C LEU A 29 12.29 3.56 -4.01
N ALA A 30 13.12 2.55 -3.77
CA ALA A 30 14.09 2.04 -4.73
C ALA A 30 14.44 0.57 -4.43
N HIS A 31 15.15 -0.07 -5.36
CA HIS A 31 15.79 -1.36 -5.14
C HIS A 31 17.09 -1.42 -5.94
N LYS A 32 18.01 -2.28 -5.49
CA LYS A 32 19.23 -2.60 -6.23
C LYS A 32 19.51 -4.09 -6.10
N CYS A 33 19.68 -4.73 -7.24
CA CYS A 33 20.09 -6.13 -7.32
C CYS A 33 21.58 -6.20 -7.64
N PHE A 34 22.30 -7.13 -7.01
CA PHE A 34 23.73 -7.29 -7.16
C PHE A 34 24.05 -8.66 -7.76
N ASN A 35 24.69 -8.65 -8.93
CA ASN A 35 25.22 -9.86 -9.55
C ASN A 35 26.56 -10.20 -8.92
N GLN A 36 26.57 -11.06 -7.91
CA GLN A 36 27.81 -11.75 -7.55
C GLN A 36 27.98 -12.94 -8.48
N THR A 37 29.13 -13.00 -9.17
CA THR A 37 29.50 -14.05 -10.13
C THR A 37 29.53 -15.42 -9.47
N THR A 38 28.37 -16.06 -9.37
CA THR A 38 28.23 -17.50 -9.22
C THR A 38 26.92 -17.90 -9.90
N SER A 39 26.94 -19.05 -10.58
CA SER A 39 25.75 -19.70 -11.09
C SER A 39 24.91 -20.17 -9.90
N ILE A 40 24.14 -19.27 -9.30
CA ILE A 40 23.32 -19.56 -8.13
C ILE A 40 21.98 -20.13 -8.62
N ALA A 41 22.05 -21.38 -9.03
CA ALA A 41 20.91 -22.22 -9.39
C ALA A 41 21.01 -23.58 -8.69
N ASN A 42 21.41 -23.61 -7.41
CA ASN A 42 21.26 -24.81 -6.59
C ASN A 42 20.12 -24.65 -5.57
N SER A 43 19.46 -25.78 -5.26
CA SER A 43 18.32 -25.85 -4.33
C SER A 43 18.68 -25.36 -2.93
N THR A 44 19.94 -25.54 -2.51
CA THR A 44 20.44 -25.14 -1.19
C THR A 44 20.41 -23.62 -1.01
N TYR A 45 20.87 -22.84 -1.98
CA TYR A 45 20.80 -21.37 -1.89
C TYR A 45 19.36 -20.89 -1.71
N ARG A 46 18.44 -21.39 -2.55
CA ARG A 46 17.02 -20.98 -2.47
C ARG A 46 16.39 -21.37 -1.14
N THR A 47 16.75 -22.54 -0.61
CA THR A 47 16.30 -22.98 0.72
C THR A 47 16.81 -22.06 1.81
N ASN A 48 18.11 -21.74 1.80
CA ASN A 48 18.72 -20.83 2.77
C ASN A 48 18.14 -19.41 2.65
N LEU A 49 17.89 -18.92 1.43
CA LEU A 49 17.32 -17.60 1.20
C LEU A 49 15.89 -17.53 1.75
N ASN A 50 15.07 -18.54 1.48
CA ASN A 50 13.71 -18.62 2.02
C ASN A 50 13.71 -18.69 3.55
N GLN A 51 14.64 -19.45 4.15
CA GLN A 51 14.81 -19.52 5.60
C GLN A 51 15.22 -18.16 6.18
N LEU A 52 16.17 -17.46 5.54
CA LEU A 52 16.61 -16.12 5.93
C LEU A 52 15.45 -15.13 5.89
N LEU A 53 14.73 -15.04 4.78
CA LEU A 53 13.63 -14.11 4.59
C LEU A 53 12.47 -14.38 5.57
N SER A 54 12.16 -15.65 5.83
CA SER A 54 11.18 -16.04 6.85
C SER A 54 11.63 -15.65 8.26
N SER A 55 12.91 -15.82 8.59
CA SER A 55 13.49 -15.40 9.88
C SER A 55 13.40 -13.88 10.05
N LEU A 56 13.72 -13.10 9.01
CA LEU A 56 13.62 -11.65 9.04
C LEU A 56 12.17 -11.18 9.24
N SER A 57 11.23 -11.71 8.47
CA SER A 57 9.80 -11.35 8.58
C SER A 57 9.20 -11.69 9.94
N SER A 58 9.52 -12.87 10.50
CA SER A 58 9.03 -13.28 11.83
C SER A 58 9.63 -12.49 12.99
N ASN A 59 10.79 -11.86 12.80
CA ASN A 59 11.46 -11.04 13.81
C ASN A 59 11.16 -9.53 13.68
N ALA A 60 10.26 -9.13 12.78
CA ALA A 60 9.93 -7.72 12.52
C ALA A 60 9.12 -7.03 13.62
N THR A 61 8.73 -7.73 14.67
CA THR A 61 8.03 -7.19 15.85
C THR A 61 8.99 -6.70 16.95
N ARG A 62 10.31 -6.78 16.74
CA ARG A 62 11.31 -6.33 17.72
C ARG A 62 11.22 -4.82 17.95
N GLU A 63 11.29 -4.42 19.22
CA GLU A 63 11.22 -3.01 19.63
C GLU A 63 12.31 -2.13 19.00
N SER A 64 13.48 -2.71 18.71
CA SER A 64 14.59 -2.03 18.03
C SER A 64 14.24 -1.62 16.59
N GLY A 65 13.21 -2.19 15.98
CA GLY A 65 12.92 -2.04 14.55
C GLY A 65 14.08 -2.53 13.66
N PHE A 66 14.96 -3.38 14.17
CA PHE A 66 16.13 -3.86 13.47
C PHE A 66 16.43 -5.30 13.87
N TYR A 67 16.79 -6.11 12.88
CA TYR A 67 17.27 -7.47 13.09
C TYR A 67 18.19 -7.86 11.95
N ASN A 68 19.25 -8.59 12.29
CA ASN A 68 20.16 -9.20 11.34
C ASN A 68 20.34 -10.68 11.67
N THR A 69 20.53 -11.51 10.66
CA THR A 69 20.69 -12.96 10.83
C THR A 69 21.31 -13.58 9.58
N ALA A 70 21.70 -14.85 9.67
CA ALA A 70 22.29 -15.59 8.56
C ALA A 70 21.62 -16.95 8.36
N ALA A 71 21.64 -17.46 7.14
CA ALA A 71 21.24 -18.80 6.80
C ALA A 71 22.35 -19.52 6.04
N GLY A 72 22.75 -20.70 6.52
CA GLY A 72 23.89 -21.47 6.03
C GLY A 72 24.84 -21.86 7.17
N GLN A 73 25.74 -22.81 6.89
CA GLN A 73 26.70 -23.32 7.88
C GLN A 73 28.12 -22.76 7.69
N ASN A 74 28.49 -22.40 6.46
CA ASN A 74 29.82 -21.92 6.14
C ASN A 74 29.79 -20.39 5.98
N PRO A 75 30.59 -19.63 6.74
CA PRO A 75 30.60 -18.16 6.69
C PRO A 75 30.84 -17.57 5.29
N ASN A 76 31.56 -18.28 4.42
CA ASN A 76 31.88 -17.82 3.06
C ASN A 76 30.77 -18.13 2.03
N THR A 77 29.80 -18.97 2.39
CA THR A 77 28.69 -19.38 1.51
C THR A 77 27.33 -19.28 2.19
N SER A 78 27.27 -18.56 3.32
CA SER A 78 26.02 -18.25 4.00
C SER A 78 25.39 -17.02 3.36
N ILE A 79 24.09 -16.86 3.59
CA ILE A 79 23.35 -15.68 3.18
C ILE A 79 23.13 -14.86 4.43
N TYR A 80 23.67 -13.65 4.44
CA TYR A 80 23.47 -12.68 5.52
C TYR A 80 22.35 -11.74 5.12
N GLY A 81 21.51 -11.37 6.09
CA GLY A 81 20.40 -10.48 5.84
C GLY A 81 20.06 -9.64 7.04
N LEU A 82 19.49 -8.47 6.78
CA LEU A 82 18.96 -7.58 7.81
C LEU A 82 17.73 -6.84 7.31
N PHE A 83 16.93 -6.35 8.25
CA PHE A 83 15.97 -5.28 7.99
C PHE A 83 16.21 -4.11 8.95
N LEU A 84 15.81 -2.92 8.52
CA LEU A 84 15.72 -1.73 9.34
C LEU A 84 14.38 -1.05 9.10
N CYS A 85 13.54 -0.95 10.12
CA CYS A 85 12.34 -0.15 10.12
C CYS A 85 12.64 1.28 10.57
N ARG A 86 11.85 2.22 10.05
CA ARG A 86 11.99 3.63 10.39
C ARG A 86 11.73 3.86 11.89
N GLY A 87 12.47 4.77 12.52
CA GLY A 87 12.49 4.88 13.98
C GLY A 87 11.12 5.15 14.64
N ASP A 88 10.21 5.80 13.93
CA ASP A 88 8.87 6.19 14.39
C ASP A 88 7.76 5.18 14.10
N VAL A 89 8.01 4.13 13.31
CA VAL A 89 6.94 3.19 12.93
C VAL A 89 6.58 2.23 14.05
N THR A 90 5.31 1.82 14.08
CA THR A 90 4.81 0.81 15.02
C THR A 90 5.36 -0.58 14.69
N ALA A 91 5.28 -1.52 15.65
CA ALA A 91 5.68 -2.90 15.41
C ALA A 91 4.86 -3.56 14.28
N ASP A 92 3.55 -3.26 14.21
CA ASP A 92 2.65 -3.78 13.18
C ASP A 92 3.00 -3.23 11.80
N ASP A 93 3.23 -1.92 11.69
CA ASP A 93 3.69 -1.29 10.45
C ASP A 93 5.05 -1.84 9.99
N CYS A 94 5.98 -2.03 10.93
CA CYS A 94 7.28 -2.63 10.66
C CYS A 94 7.13 -4.06 10.14
N GLN A 95 6.30 -4.87 10.79
CA GLN A 95 6.05 -6.25 10.38
C GLN A 95 5.43 -6.33 8.99
N ASN A 96 4.43 -5.49 8.69
CA ASN A 96 3.81 -5.42 7.37
C ASN A 96 4.80 -5.02 6.28
N CYS A 97 5.64 -4.01 6.55
CA CYS A 97 6.64 -3.55 5.60
C CYS A 97 7.70 -4.63 5.32
N VAL A 98 8.23 -5.29 6.37
CA VAL A 98 9.24 -6.33 6.20
C VAL A 98 8.64 -7.57 5.53
N ALA A 99 7.41 -7.96 5.87
CA ALA A 99 6.72 -9.06 5.19
C ALA A 99 6.51 -8.78 3.69
N THR A 100 6.14 -7.55 3.35
CA THR A 100 6.00 -7.11 1.95
C THR A 100 7.35 -7.12 1.24
N ALA A 101 8.38 -6.50 1.84
CA ALA A 101 9.72 -6.43 1.27
C ALA A 101 10.35 -7.82 1.04
N THR A 102 10.20 -8.74 2.00
CA THR A 102 10.74 -10.11 1.88
C THR A 102 10.07 -10.92 0.77
N LYS A 103 8.78 -10.67 0.50
CA LYS A 103 8.06 -11.29 -0.61
C LYS A 103 8.45 -10.67 -1.95
N GLU A 104 8.37 -9.34 -2.07
CA GLU A 104 8.53 -8.64 -3.34
C GLU A 104 9.98 -8.64 -3.82
N VAL A 105 10.97 -8.66 -2.93
CA VAL A 105 12.38 -8.66 -3.33
C VAL A 105 12.74 -9.87 -4.19
N VAL A 106 12.17 -11.05 -3.93
CA VAL A 106 12.45 -12.28 -4.72
C VAL A 106 11.40 -12.59 -5.78
N GLN A 107 10.22 -11.98 -5.72
CA GLN A 107 9.14 -12.25 -6.69
C GLN A 107 9.07 -11.22 -7.81
N GLN A 108 9.39 -9.96 -7.51
CA GLN A 108 9.13 -8.84 -8.40
C GLN A 108 10.41 -8.09 -8.78
N TYR A 109 11.30 -7.85 -7.81
CA TYR A 109 12.41 -6.92 -8.02
C TYR A 109 13.74 -7.61 -8.37
N CYS A 110 14.19 -8.57 -7.57
CA CYS A 110 15.47 -9.26 -7.72
C CYS A 110 15.29 -10.80 -7.68
N PRO A 111 14.61 -11.40 -8.66
CA PRO A 111 14.25 -12.81 -8.62
C PRO A 111 15.44 -13.77 -8.75
N SER A 112 16.56 -13.31 -9.32
CA SER A 112 17.68 -14.18 -9.72
C SER A 112 18.98 -13.88 -8.98
N GLU A 113 19.04 -12.78 -8.24
CA GLU A 113 20.27 -12.20 -7.73
C GLU A 113 20.67 -12.75 -6.34
N SER A 114 21.98 -12.89 -6.14
CA SER A 114 22.64 -13.36 -4.91
C SER A 114 22.50 -12.40 -3.73
N ALA A 115 22.23 -11.15 -4.05
CA ALA A 115 22.27 -10.04 -3.12
C ALA A 115 21.33 -8.95 -3.64
N ALA A 116 20.63 -8.32 -2.71
CA ALA A 116 19.71 -7.24 -3.01
C ALA A 116 19.56 -6.30 -1.82
N VAL A 117 19.22 -5.04 -2.13
CA VAL A 117 18.69 -4.09 -1.16
C VAL A 117 17.38 -3.54 -1.74
N ILE A 118 16.34 -3.47 -0.93
CA ILE A 118 15.07 -2.83 -1.27
C ILE A 118 14.70 -1.82 -0.17
N TRP A 119 14.36 -0.61 -0.59
CA TRP A 119 13.96 0.48 0.28
C TRP A 119 12.47 0.77 0.10
N TYR A 120 11.73 0.69 1.18
CA TYR A 120 10.37 1.20 1.34
C TYR A 120 10.37 2.43 2.25
N ASP A 121 9.27 3.17 2.25
CA ASP A 121 9.08 4.34 3.10
C ASP A 121 9.25 4.05 4.60
N LYS A 122 8.83 2.85 5.03
CA LYS A 122 8.81 2.42 6.43
C LYS A 122 9.92 1.42 6.79
N CYS A 123 10.56 0.77 5.83
CA CYS A 123 11.62 -0.21 6.11
C CYS A 123 12.61 -0.40 4.95
N ILE A 124 13.78 -0.92 5.27
CA ILE A 124 14.83 -1.35 4.35
C ILE A 124 15.06 -2.84 4.59
N LEU A 125 15.20 -3.62 3.52
CA LEU A 125 15.60 -5.02 3.59
C LEU A 125 16.85 -5.22 2.73
N ARG A 126 17.87 -5.87 3.27
CA ARG A 126 19.10 -6.21 2.56
C ARG A 126 19.46 -7.67 2.79
N TYR A 127 19.87 -8.36 1.74
CA TYR A 127 20.56 -9.64 1.87
C TYR A 127 21.75 -9.74 0.91
N SER A 128 22.71 -10.58 1.27
CA SER A 128 23.83 -10.93 0.41
C SER A 128 24.32 -12.33 0.71
N TYR A 129 24.54 -13.11 -0.34
CA TYR A 129 25.38 -14.30 -0.32
C TYR A 129 26.85 -13.90 -0.09
N GLY A 130 27.61 -14.76 0.58
CA GLY A 130 29.05 -14.57 0.79
C GLY A 130 29.39 -13.92 2.13
N PRO A 131 30.47 -13.14 2.23
CA PRO A 131 30.91 -12.53 3.49
C PRO A 131 29.85 -11.65 4.13
N SER A 132 29.86 -11.60 5.47
CA SER A 132 28.99 -10.71 6.24
C SER A 132 29.26 -9.24 5.92
N PHE A 133 28.19 -8.46 5.79
CA PHE A 133 28.21 -7.00 5.66
C PHE A 133 27.71 -6.28 6.92
N PHE A 134 27.49 -7.01 8.02
CA PHE A 134 26.99 -6.41 9.26
C PHE A 134 27.97 -5.41 9.85
N SER A 135 27.44 -4.34 10.45
CA SER A 135 28.24 -3.30 11.11
C SER A 135 29.28 -2.62 10.21
N THR A 136 29.07 -2.67 8.89
CA THR A 136 29.90 -1.99 7.88
C THR A 136 29.07 -0.97 7.10
N THR A 137 29.72 0.09 6.63
CA THR A 137 29.09 1.09 5.77
C THR A 137 29.20 0.69 4.30
N ASP A 138 28.16 0.96 3.53
CA ASP A 138 28.13 0.78 2.07
C ASP A 138 27.91 2.14 1.41
N GLU A 139 29.01 2.77 1.00
CA GLU A 139 29.01 4.13 0.48
C GLU A 139 28.84 4.23 -1.04
N GLU A 140 28.89 3.10 -1.75
CA GLU A 140 28.89 3.06 -3.22
C GLU A 140 27.46 3.02 -3.78
N HIS A 141 26.52 2.48 -3.01
CA HIS A 141 25.17 2.16 -3.50
C HIS A 141 24.11 3.16 -3.07
N ARG A 142 24.43 4.45 -3.21
CA ARG A 142 23.56 5.57 -2.80
C ARG A 142 22.51 5.90 -3.86
N PHE A 143 21.30 6.24 -3.41
CA PHE A 143 20.21 6.74 -4.24
C PHE A 143 19.73 8.08 -3.71
N TYR A 144 19.38 8.98 -4.64
CA TYR A 144 18.70 10.24 -4.34
C TYR A 144 17.32 10.27 -5.00
N LEU A 145 16.30 10.60 -4.21
CA LEU A 145 14.94 10.85 -4.67
C LEU A 145 14.57 12.27 -4.27
N GLY A 146 14.51 13.17 -5.25
CA GLY A 146 14.11 14.56 -5.08
C GLY A 146 12.72 14.83 -5.65
N ASN A 147 12.03 15.84 -5.13
CA ASN A 147 10.75 16.28 -5.70
C ASN A 147 10.91 17.13 -6.98
N GLY A 148 12.14 17.55 -7.31
CA GLY A 148 12.44 18.38 -8.49
C GLY A 148 11.98 19.83 -8.38
N VAL A 149 11.44 20.26 -7.23
CA VAL A 149 10.93 21.63 -7.02
C VAL A 149 11.91 22.39 -6.14
N ASN A 150 12.48 23.47 -6.65
CA ASN A 150 13.41 24.31 -5.89
C ASN A 150 12.68 25.28 -4.95
N ALA A 151 13.31 25.61 -3.84
CA ALA A 151 12.87 26.69 -2.96
C ALA A 151 13.02 28.05 -3.65
N THR A 152 12.20 29.02 -3.23
CA THR A 152 12.26 30.40 -3.73
C THR A 152 13.57 31.09 -3.35
N ASP A 153 13.97 30.98 -2.08
CA ASP A 153 15.29 31.38 -1.60
C ASP A 153 16.15 30.12 -1.45
N LEU A 154 16.91 29.82 -2.50
CA LEU A 154 17.69 28.58 -2.61
C LEU A 154 18.78 28.49 -1.55
N ASP A 155 19.48 29.59 -1.27
CA ASP A 155 20.65 29.58 -0.39
C ASP A 155 20.25 29.47 1.06
N SER A 156 19.27 30.27 1.51
CA SER A 156 18.76 30.20 2.88
C SER A 156 18.13 28.83 3.15
N PHE A 157 17.37 28.29 2.17
CA PHE A 157 16.76 26.97 2.31
C PHE A 157 17.82 25.88 2.41
N ARG A 158 18.80 25.89 1.51
CA ARG A 158 19.91 24.93 1.52
C ARG A 158 20.69 24.98 2.83
N GLN A 159 21.01 26.17 3.34
CA GLN A 159 21.70 26.31 4.63
C GLN A 159 20.88 25.73 5.78
N LEU A 160 19.57 25.99 5.80
CA LEU A 160 18.67 25.45 6.81
C LEU A 160 18.60 23.93 6.78
N VAL A 161 18.46 23.33 5.58
CA VAL A 161 18.45 21.87 5.40
C VAL A 161 19.76 21.25 5.88
N LEU A 162 20.91 21.76 5.42
CA LEU A 162 22.22 21.19 5.78
C LEU A 162 22.50 21.31 7.28
N THR A 163 22.22 22.47 7.89
CA THR A 163 22.39 22.67 9.34
C THR A 163 21.48 21.74 10.13
N THR A 164 20.22 21.61 9.73
CA THR A 164 19.26 20.71 10.37
C THR A 164 19.72 19.26 10.26
N MET A 165 20.23 18.83 9.10
CA MET A 165 20.75 17.47 8.94
C MET A 165 21.97 17.22 9.81
N SER A 166 22.96 18.13 9.84
CA SER A 166 24.15 17.97 10.67
C SER A 166 23.82 17.85 12.17
N GLU A 167 22.84 18.62 12.66
CA GLU A 167 22.35 18.43 14.04
C GLU A 167 21.73 17.06 14.27
N LEU A 168 20.90 16.59 13.33
CA LEU A 168 20.26 15.28 13.41
C LEU A 168 21.28 14.14 13.36
N VAL A 169 22.33 14.26 12.53
CA VAL A 169 23.44 13.30 12.46
C VAL A 169 24.08 13.15 13.84
N ALA A 170 24.43 14.27 14.49
CA ALA A 170 25.05 14.23 15.81
C ALA A 170 24.17 13.52 16.85
N ARG A 171 22.84 13.73 16.81
CA ARG A 171 21.90 13.06 17.72
C ARG A 171 21.80 11.56 17.44
N ALA A 172 21.63 11.17 16.18
CA ALA A 172 21.49 9.77 15.77
C ALA A 172 22.78 8.97 16.06
N ALA A 173 23.95 9.53 15.77
CA ALA A 173 25.23 8.88 16.00
C ALA A 173 25.54 8.70 17.49
N ASN A 174 25.13 9.66 18.34
CA ASN A 174 25.31 9.62 19.79
C ASN A 174 24.27 8.79 20.54
N ALA A 175 23.29 8.19 19.84
CA ALA A 175 22.30 7.34 20.48
C ALA A 175 22.96 6.13 21.16
N SER A 176 22.41 5.73 22.31
CA SER A 176 22.92 4.60 23.10
C SER A 176 22.97 3.30 22.29
N TYR A 177 23.86 2.40 22.69
CA TYR A 177 23.93 1.06 22.10
C TYR A 177 22.56 0.37 22.16
N GLY A 178 22.12 -0.23 21.05
CA GLY A 178 20.81 -0.88 20.93
C GLY A 178 19.63 0.08 20.67
N ALA A 179 19.83 1.40 20.67
CA ALA A 179 18.81 2.35 20.25
C ALA A 179 18.60 2.32 18.72
N LYS A 180 17.48 2.85 18.25
CA LYS A 180 17.11 2.90 16.81
C LYS A 180 18.04 3.78 15.93
N LYS A 181 18.99 4.49 16.54
CA LYS A 181 19.87 5.50 15.92
C LYS A 181 19.13 6.40 14.93
N PHE A 182 18.01 6.92 15.40
CA PHE A 182 17.06 7.72 14.64
C PHE A 182 16.94 9.10 15.29
N ALA A 183 16.84 10.14 14.48
CA ALA A 183 16.51 11.48 14.95
C ALA A 183 15.63 12.18 13.92
N ALA A 184 14.68 12.98 14.41
CA ALA A 184 13.83 13.82 13.58
C ALA A 184 13.71 15.23 14.18
N LYS A 185 13.51 16.22 13.32
CA LYS A 185 13.38 17.64 13.71
C LYS A 185 12.47 18.37 12.72
N GLU A 186 11.74 19.32 13.26
CA GLU A 186 10.98 20.32 12.50
C GLU A 186 11.77 21.64 12.53
N ALA A 187 11.89 22.31 11.39
CA ALA A 187 12.60 23.57 11.25
C ALA A 187 11.74 24.57 10.48
N ILE A 188 11.51 25.75 11.05
CA ILE A 188 10.73 26.81 10.42
C ILE A 188 11.62 27.48 9.36
N PHE A 189 11.17 27.48 8.10
CA PHE A 189 11.85 28.17 7.01
C PHE A 189 11.34 29.60 6.82
N ASN A 190 10.01 29.80 6.87
CA ASN A 190 9.36 31.10 6.90
C ASN A 190 7.99 31.01 7.60
N GLU A 191 7.24 32.11 7.64
CA GLU A 191 5.94 32.22 8.34
C GLU A 191 4.92 31.12 7.98
N SER A 192 5.04 30.52 6.80
CA SER A 192 4.09 29.52 6.29
C SER A 192 4.69 28.14 6.03
N GLN A 193 6.02 28.01 6.08
CA GLN A 193 6.73 26.82 5.62
C GLN A 193 7.59 26.22 6.73
N THR A 194 7.37 24.95 7.00
CA THR A 194 8.15 24.13 7.94
C THR A 194 8.75 22.94 7.21
N ILE A 195 10.03 22.70 7.45
CA ILE A 195 10.76 21.55 6.95
C ILE A 195 10.68 20.45 8.02
N TYR A 196 10.29 19.25 7.60
CA TYR A 196 10.28 18.06 8.43
C TYR A 196 11.46 17.21 7.99
N SER A 197 12.39 16.94 8.89
CA SER A 197 13.62 16.21 8.58
C SER A 197 13.80 15.01 9.49
N LEU A 198 14.38 13.94 8.98
CA LEU A 198 14.88 12.82 9.78
C LEU A 198 16.17 12.26 9.21
N VAL A 199 16.92 11.58 10.08
CA VAL A 199 18.05 10.74 9.73
C VAL A 199 17.98 9.43 10.49
N GLN A 200 18.53 8.37 9.92
CA GLN A 200 18.67 7.09 10.61
C GLN A 200 19.84 6.30 10.05
N CYS A 201 20.52 5.53 10.88
CA CYS A 201 21.52 4.55 10.48
C CYS A 201 21.19 3.18 11.10
N ILE A 202 21.72 2.10 10.52
CA ILE A 202 21.54 0.75 11.08
C ILE A 202 22.10 0.69 12.52
N PRO A 203 21.34 0.14 13.50
CA PRO A 203 21.73 0.11 14.91
C PRO A 203 23.05 -0.60 15.24
N ASP A 204 23.51 -1.52 14.39
CA ASP A 204 24.75 -2.26 14.58
C ASP A 204 26.02 -1.49 14.16
N LEU A 205 25.88 -0.30 13.56
CA LEU A 205 27.03 0.58 13.35
C LEU A 205 27.55 1.19 14.65
N SER A 206 28.88 1.35 14.72
CA SER A 206 29.52 2.16 15.75
C SER A 206 29.06 3.62 15.68
N ARG A 207 29.35 4.40 16.72
CA ARG A 207 29.12 5.86 16.72
C ARG A 207 29.78 6.53 15.51
N SER A 208 31.06 6.23 15.26
CA SER A 208 31.81 6.78 14.14
C SER A 208 31.29 6.27 12.79
N GLY A 209 30.88 5.01 12.70
CA GLY A 209 30.30 4.44 11.47
C GLY A 209 28.98 5.11 11.10
N CYS A 210 28.09 5.34 12.07
CA CYS A 210 26.84 6.06 11.85
C CYS A 210 27.08 7.52 11.44
N ASP A 211 27.97 8.22 12.15
CA ASP A 211 28.33 9.60 11.83
C ASP A 211 28.91 9.72 10.41
N SER A 212 29.90 8.88 10.07
CA SER A 212 30.53 8.86 8.74
C SER A 212 29.50 8.59 7.64
N CYS A 213 28.62 7.61 7.83
CA CYS A 213 27.59 7.27 6.84
C CYS A 213 26.68 8.48 6.56
N LEU A 214 26.09 9.04 7.63
CA LEU A 214 25.15 10.14 7.50
C LEU A 214 25.81 11.43 7.01
N GLN A 215 27.02 11.76 7.47
CA GLN A 215 27.77 12.91 6.94
C GLN A 215 28.12 12.74 5.46
N GLY A 216 28.42 11.50 5.03
CA GLY A 216 28.59 11.15 3.62
C GLY A 216 27.35 11.50 2.79
N LEU A 217 26.16 11.20 3.30
CA LEU A 217 24.90 11.57 2.64
C LEU A 217 24.67 13.09 2.66
N VAL A 218 24.95 13.80 3.77
CA VAL A 218 24.85 15.27 3.87
C VAL A 218 25.76 15.95 2.85
N THR A 219 26.99 15.46 2.69
CA THR A 219 27.96 15.98 1.72
C THR A 219 27.46 15.83 0.29
N LYS A 220 26.85 14.68 -0.04
CA LYS A 220 26.26 14.45 -1.36
C LYS A 220 25.02 15.32 -1.60
N LEU A 221 24.19 15.52 -0.58
CA LEU A 221 23.04 16.42 -0.66
C LEU A 221 23.48 17.86 -0.94
N ALA A 222 24.52 18.34 -0.24
CA ALA A 222 25.08 19.68 -0.42
C ALA A 222 25.61 19.90 -1.86
N ALA A 223 26.17 18.86 -2.47
CA ALA A 223 26.77 18.94 -3.80
C ALA A 223 25.74 19.02 -4.96
N CYS A 224 24.53 18.48 -4.80
CA CYS A 224 23.57 18.41 -5.91
C CYS A 224 22.23 19.10 -5.65
N CYS A 225 21.67 18.94 -4.45
CA CYS A 225 20.21 18.91 -4.35
C CYS A 225 19.64 19.58 -3.09
N GLY A 226 20.47 20.12 -2.20
CA GLY A 226 20.01 20.72 -0.94
C GLY A 226 19.07 21.94 -1.08
N GLY A 227 18.90 22.49 -2.29
CA GLY A 227 17.94 23.58 -2.57
C GLY A 227 16.53 23.11 -2.99
N GLN A 228 16.31 21.80 -3.16
CA GLN A 228 14.99 21.25 -3.50
C GLN A 228 14.10 21.18 -2.26
N LEU A 229 12.80 21.41 -2.38
CA LEU A 229 11.83 21.43 -1.26
C LEU A 229 11.62 20.05 -0.60
N GLY A 230 12.10 18.98 -1.20
CA GLY A 230 12.03 17.64 -0.63
C GLY A 230 13.08 16.74 -1.26
N GLY A 231 13.71 15.93 -0.43
CA GLY A 231 14.82 15.07 -0.83
C GLY A 231 15.03 13.91 0.14
N THR A 232 15.21 12.73 -0.42
CA THR A 232 15.61 11.52 0.30
C THR A 232 16.94 11.05 -0.27
N TYR A 233 17.98 10.99 0.56
CA TYR A 233 19.22 10.32 0.25
C TYR A 233 19.29 9.04 1.07
N MET A 234 19.54 7.92 0.42
CA MET A 234 19.58 6.63 1.08
C MET A 234 20.72 5.79 0.54
N ASP A 235 21.35 5.06 1.44
CA ASP A 235 22.26 3.98 1.12
C ASP A 235 21.86 2.72 1.93
N PRO A 236 22.56 1.59 1.77
CA PRO A 236 22.18 0.37 2.47
C PRO A 236 22.35 0.41 4.00
N SER A 237 22.97 1.45 4.57
CA SER A 237 23.37 1.55 5.97
C SER A 237 22.78 2.77 6.69
N CYS A 238 22.43 3.83 5.96
CA CYS A 238 21.79 5.02 6.50
C CYS A 238 20.90 5.76 5.49
N ILE A 239 20.04 6.61 6.02
CA ILE A 239 19.07 7.41 5.28
C ILE A 239 18.98 8.80 5.89
N LEU A 240 18.82 9.80 5.03
CA LEU A 240 18.34 11.13 5.40
C LEU A 240 17.17 11.49 4.52
N ARG A 241 16.17 12.16 5.10
CA ARG A 241 15.01 12.61 4.37
C ARG A 241 14.49 13.92 4.92
N TYR A 242 14.10 14.82 4.03
CA TYR A 242 13.35 16.00 4.38
C TYR A 242 12.23 16.29 3.38
N GLU A 243 11.15 16.88 3.87
CA GLU A 243 9.95 17.23 3.10
C GLU A 243 9.28 18.48 3.70
N MET A 244 8.44 19.16 2.92
CA MET A 244 7.60 20.29 3.38
C MET A 244 6.31 19.84 4.10
N TYR A 245 6.08 18.53 4.23
CA TYR A 245 4.94 17.95 4.93
C TYR A 245 5.45 16.94 5.96
N ARG A 246 4.70 16.75 7.04
CA ARG A 246 5.05 15.74 8.05
C ARG A 246 4.83 14.34 7.48
N PHE A 247 5.87 13.51 7.51
CA PHE A 247 5.84 12.11 7.03
C PHE A 247 6.25 11.08 8.09
N TYR A 248 6.50 11.52 9.32
CA TYR A 248 6.84 10.67 10.47
C TYR A 248 5.96 10.98 11.68
N GLN A 249 5.84 10.01 12.57
CA GLN A 249 5.18 10.18 13.86
C GLN A 249 6.21 10.65 14.89
N ILE A 250 5.85 11.65 15.70
CA ILE A 250 6.63 11.99 16.89
C ILE A 250 5.95 11.26 18.04
N GLN A 251 6.57 10.20 18.56
CA GLN A 251 6.29 9.81 19.93
C GLN A 251 6.82 10.96 20.79
N SER A 252 5.91 11.73 21.39
CA SER A 252 6.25 12.71 22.41
C SER A 252 6.80 11.93 23.61
N THR A 253 8.07 11.55 23.55
CA THR A 253 8.86 11.46 24.76
C THR A 253 8.89 12.88 25.28
N LEU A 254 8.28 13.07 26.44
CA LEU A 254 8.39 14.30 27.22
C LEU A 254 9.88 14.51 27.44
N GLU A 255 10.51 15.27 26.55
CA GLU A 255 11.83 15.83 26.76
C GLU A 255 11.66 16.70 28.00
N LEU A 256 12.20 16.22 29.11
CA LEU A 256 12.15 16.87 30.40
C LEU A 256 12.80 18.24 30.19
N ALA A 257 11.97 19.28 30.03
CA ALA A 257 12.44 20.65 29.97
C ALA A 257 13.37 20.88 31.18
N PRO A 258 14.50 21.60 31.00
CA PRO A 258 15.42 21.85 32.09
C PRO A 258 14.66 22.51 33.25
N THR A 259 14.76 21.90 34.43
CA THR A 259 14.17 22.36 35.69
C THR A 259 14.38 23.87 35.86
N PRO A 260 13.30 24.68 35.93
CA PRO A 260 13.43 26.09 36.29
C PRO A 260 13.83 26.19 37.77
N VAL A 261 14.85 26.99 38.03
CA VAL A 261 15.32 27.35 39.37
C VAL A 261 14.14 27.90 40.19
N LEU A 262 13.96 27.36 41.40
CA LEU A 262 12.94 27.77 42.37
C LEU A 262 13.16 29.23 42.79
N LEU A 263 12.20 30.10 42.46
CA LEU A 263 11.97 31.37 43.17
C LEU A 263 10.61 31.30 43.90
N PRO A 264 10.48 31.93 45.08
CA PRO A 264 9.34 31.76 45.98
C PRO A 264 8.04 32.43 45.45
N PRO A 265 6.86 31.99 45.93
CA PRO A 265 5.59 32.19 45.24
C PRO A 265 4.89 33.52 45.59
N PRO A 266 4.19 34.16 44.64
CA PRO A 266 3.05 35.02 44.91
C PRO A 266 1.70 34.28 44.73
N ALA A 267 0.67 34.84 45.37
CA ALA A 267 -0.66 34.30 45.67
C ALA A 267 -1.54 33.86 44.45
N PRO A 268 -2.59 33.04 44.68
CA PRO A 268 -3.29 32.31 43.62
C PRO A 268 -4.35 33.16 42.91
N GLY A 269 -4.14 33.40 41.61
CA GLY A 269 -5.13 33.95 40.67
C GLY A 269 -5.67 32.88 39.71
N GLN A 270 -6.94 33.01 39.37
CA GLN A 270 -7.80 32.01 38.72
C GLN A 270 -7.31 31.43 37.38
N ARG A 271 -7.66 30.15 37.23
CA ARG A 271 -7.55 29.31 36.03
C ARG A 271 -8.37 29.85 34.86
N THR A 272 -7.74 29.93 33.68
CA THR A 272 -8.41 29.62 32.41
C THR A 272 -7.46 28.83 31.52
N ARG A 273 -7.81 27.56 31.30
CA ARG A 273 -7.10 26.58 30.46
C ARG A 273 -7.80 26.54 29.10
N PRO A 274 -7.16 26.86 27.96
CA PRO A 274 -7.74 26.55 26.66
C PRO A 274 -7.51 25.06 26.37
N LYS A 275 -8.60 24.29 26.30
CA LYS A 275 -8.61 22.93 25.76
C LYS A 275 -8.55 23.02 24.24
N GLY A 276 -7.36 22.95 23.66
CA GLY A 276 -7.19 22.63 22.23
C GLY A 276 -7.37 21.13 22.03
N LYS A 277 -8.56 20.69 21.61
CA LYS A 277 -8.80 19.32 21.14
C LYS A 277 -8.52 19.28 19.64
N SER A 278 -7.62 18.39 19.20
CA SER A 278 -7.40 18.10 17.79
C SER A 278 -8.68 17.48 17.19
N LEU A 279 -9.33 18.21 16.28
CA LEU A 279 -10.59 17.84 15.62
C LEU A 279 -10.41 16.92 14.40
N ILE A 280 -9.20 16.43 14.15
CA ILE A 280 -8.82 15.75 12.91
C ILE A 280 -9.36 14.31 12.78
N PRO A 281 -9.49 13.47 13.84
CA PRO A 281 -10.07 12.13 13.68
C PRO A 281 -11.60 12.15 13.55
N LEU A 282 -12.28 13.18 14.08
CA LEU A 282 -13.74 13.30 13.97
C LEU A 282 -14.16 13.73 12.57
N LEU A 283 -13.41 14.63 11.92
CA LEU A 283 -13.75 15.16 10.60
C LEU A 283 -13.70 14.07 9.52
N ARG A 284 -12.75 13.13 9.61
CA ARG A 284 -12.67 11.98 8.70
C ARG A 284 -13.83 11.00 8.88
N ILE A 285 -14.21 10.70 10.13
CA ILE A 285 -15.37 9.84 10.41
C ILE A 285 -16.66 10.50 9.91
N VAL A 286 -16.84 11.80 10.15
CA VAL A 286 -18.00 12.56 9.66
C VAL A 286 -18.06 12.57 8.13
N ALA A 287 -16.92 12.73 7.44
CA ALA A 287 -16.88 12.70 5.98
C ALA A 287 -17.26 11.33 5.41
N ILE A 288 -16.79 10.23 5.99
CA ILE A 288 -17.13 8.86 5.57
C ILE A 288 -18.61 8.57 5.82
N VAL A 289 -19.13 8.93 6.99
CA VAL A 289 -20.56 8.75 7.32
C VAL A 289 -21.45 9.58 6.39
N ALA A 290 -21.05 10.81 6.08
CA ALA A 290 -21.77 11.66 5.13
C ALA A 290 -21.81 11.04 3.71
N LEU A 291 -20.68 10.49 3.24
CA LEU A 291 -20.61 9.81 1.94
C LEU A 291 -21.53 8.58 1.88
N ILE A 292 -21.54 7.76 2.94
CA ILE A 292 -22.42 6.58 3.03
C ILE A 292 -23.89 7.03 3.03
N ALA A 293 -24.24 8.05 3.81
CA ALA A 293 -25.60 8.56 3.87
C ALA A 293 -26.09 9.09 2.50
N VAL A 294 -25.25 9.86 1.79
CA VAL A 294 -25.55 10.34 0.43
C VAL A 294 -25.76 9.17 -0.53
N PHE A 295 -24.91 8.14 -0.48
CA PHE A 295 -25.06 6.97 -1.33
C PHE A 295 -26.36 6.20 -1.05
N LEU A 296 -26.74 6.00 0.22
CA LEU A 296 -27.99 5.35 0.59
C LEU A 296 -29.22 6.13 0.12
N ILE A 297 -29.17 7.46 0.18
CA ILE A 297 -30.24 8.34 -0.32
C ILE A 297 -30.35 8.20 -1.85
N LEU A 298 -29.24 8.26 -2.58
CA LEU A 298 -29.23 8.11 -4.04
C LEU A 298 -29.71 6.71 -4.45
N PHE A 299 -29.32 5.67 -3.72
CA PHE A 299 -29.78 4.31 -3.95
C PHE A 299 -31.29 4.18 -3.75
N ALA A 300 -31.82 4.66 -2.62
CA ALA A 300 -33.26 4.67 -2.33
C ALA A 300 -34.04 5.49 -3.36
N MET A 301 -33.52 6.64 -3.77
CA MET A 301 -34.12 7.47 -4.83
C MET A 301 -34.14 6.75 -6.17
N SER A 302 -33.03 6.11 -6.57
CA SER A 302 -32.99 5.34 -7.81
C SER A 302 -33.97 4.15 -7.79
N TYR A 303 -34.05 3.43 -6.66
CA TYR A 303 -34.98 2.34 -6.46
C TYR A 303 -36.44 2.81 -6.53
N TYR A 304 -36.74 3.94 -5.88
CA TYR A 304 -38.06 4.56 -5.94
C TYR A 304 -38.41 5.00 -7.36
N LEU A 305 -37.48 5.62 -8.10
CA LEU A 305 -37.69 6.04 -9.48
C LEU A 305 -37.86 4.84 -10.44
N LEU A 306 -37.12 3.76 -10.24
CA LEU A 306 -37.27 2.51 -11.00
C LEU A 306 -38.63 1.87 -10.72
N ARG A 307 -39.03 1.74 -9.44
CA ARG A 307 -40.38 1.27 -9.09
C ARG A 307 -41.47 2.17 -9.66
N ARG A 308 -41.27 3.48 -9.63
CA ARG A 308 -42.22 4.45 -10.22
C ARG A 308 -42.29 4.32 -11.74
N ARG A 309 -41.17 4.07 -12.43
CA ARG A 309 -41.14 3.81 -13.88
C ARG A 309 -41.85 2.51 -14.23
N VAL A 310 -41.61 1.43 -13.49
CA VAL A 310 -42.31 0.14 -13.67
C VAL A 310 -43.80 0.30 -13.41
N ARG A 311 -44.20 1.00 -12.34
CA ARG A 311 -45.61 1.26 -12.03
C ARG A 311 -46.29 2.16 -13.07
N LYS A 312 -45.59 3.18 -13.58
CA LYS A 312 -46.08 3.99 -14.71
C LYS A 312 -46.25 3.17 -15.99
N LYS A 313 -45.29 2.30 -16.32
CA LYS A 313 -45.37 1.41 -17.48
C LYS A 313 -46.49 0.37 -17.32
N PHE A 314 -46.69 -0.16 -16.11
CA PHE A 314 -47.80 -1.08 -15.82
C PHE A 314 -49.16 -0.39 -15.93
N ASN A 315 -49.29 0.84 -15.40
CA ASN A 315 -50.53 1.59 -15.50
C ASN A 315 -50.82 2.05 -16.94
N SER A 316 -49.80 2.43 -17.73
CA SER A 316 -50.00 2.74 -19.16
C SER A 316 -50.42 1.51 -19.95
N LEU A 317 -49.89 0.32 -19.61
CA LEU A 317 -50.29 -0.95 -20.22
C LEU A 317 -51.69 -1.41 -19.78
N LEU A 318 -52.24 -0.93 -18.66
CA LEU A 318 -53.62 -1.23 -18.26
C LEU A 318 -54.64 -0.31 -18.95
N ASP A 319 -54.29 0.95 -19.22
CA ASP A 319 -55.14 1.90 -19.95
C ASP A 319 -55.20 1.60 -21.46
N GLU A 320 -54.12 1.08 -22.05
CA GLU A 320 -54.04 0.77 -23.49
C GLU A 320 -54.67 -0.59 -23.86
N ASN A 321 -54.88 -1.47 -22.87
CA ASN A 321 -55.27 -2.86 -23.06
C ASN A 321 -56.74 -3.16 -22.65
N GLY A 322 -57.55 -2.10 -22.50
CA GLY A 322 -59.00 -2.17 -22.34
C GLY A 322 -59.76 -2.53 -23.62
N ASN A 323 -59.08 -2.59 -24.76
CA ASN A 323 -59.60 -3.11 -26.04
C ASN A 323 -58.57 -4.10 -26.62
N GLU A 324 -59.00 -5.33 -26.90
CA GLU A 324 -58.30 -6.38 -27.66
C GLU A 324 -56.96 -6.92 -27.10
N ILE A 325 -57.03 -8.01 -26.34
CA ILE A 325 -55.89 -8.90 -26.04
C ILE A 325 -55.64 -9.80 -27.26
N THR A 326 -54.74 -9.38 -28.15
CA THR A 326 -53.95 -10.31 -28.96
C THR A 326 -52.64 -9.64 -29.40
N SER A 327 -51.54 -10.40 -29.30
CA SER A 327 -50.19 -10.13 -29.84
C SER A 327 -49.18 -9.44 -28.91
N ILE A 328 -48.37 -10.26 -28.22
CA ILE A 328 -46.94 -9.96 -28.07
C ILE A 328 -46.17 -11.23 -28.44
N GLU A 329 -45.38 -11.12 -29.50
CA GLU A 329 -44.46 -12.09 -30.07
C GLU A 329 -43.68 -12.90 -29.02
N SER A 330 -43.90 -14.21 -29.02
CA SER A 330 -42.83 -15.19 -28.84
C SER A 330 -42.95 -16.16 -30.02
N LEU A 331 -41.83 -16.49 -30.67
CA LEU A 331 -41.75 -17.46 -31.76
C LEU A 331 -42.08 -18.87 -31.26
N GLN A 332 -43.36 -19.11 -30.98
CA GLN A 332 -43.92 -20.41 -30.64
C GLN A 332 -44.70 -20.89 -31.86
N PHE A 333 -44.22 -21.95 -32.50
CA PHE A 333 -45.05 -22.71 -33.42
C PHE A 333 -46.16 -23.37 -32.61
N ASP A 334 -47.40 -23.29 -33.10
CA ASP A 334 -48.51 -24.01 -32.48
C ASP A 334 -48.22 -25.52 -32.47
N LEU A 335 -48.70 -26.21 -31.43
CA LEU A 335 -48.51 -27.64 -31.25
C LEU A 335 -49.09 -28.44 -32.44
N ALA A 336 -50.19 -28.00 -33.07
CA ALA A 336 -50.72 -28.68 -34.25
C ALA A 336 -49.76 -28.55 -35.44
N THR A 337 -49.12 -27.38 -35.61
CA THR A 337 -48.07 -27.15 -36.61
C THR A 337 -46.86 -28.07 -36.37
N ILE A 338 -46.39 -28.18 -35.13
CA ILE A 338 -45.26 -29.07 -34.77
C ILE A 338 -45.65 -30.55 -34.96
N LYS A 339 -46.89 -30.91 -34.59
CA LYS A 339 -47.42 -32.27 -34.74
C LYS A 339 -47.54 -32.64 -36.22
N ALA A 340 -47.97 -31.72 -37.08
CA ALA A 340 -48.00 -31.94 -38.53
C ALA A 340 -46.59 -32.09 -39.10
N ALA A 341 -45.67 -31.18 -38.74
CA ALA A 341 -44.29 -31.20 -39.25
C ALA A 341 -43.51 -32.47 -38.85
N THR A 342 -43.84 -33.08 -37.72
CA THR A 342 -43.20 -34.33 -37.23
C THR A 342 -43.95 -35.60 -37.62
N ASN A 343 -45.04 -35.50 -38.41
CA ASN A 343 -45.99 -36.58 -38.70
C ASN A 343 -46.49 -37.27 -37.43
N GLN A 344 -47.13 -36.48 -36.57
CA GLN A 344 -47.68 -36.87 -35.28
C GLN A 344 -46.66 -37.49 -34.31
N PHE A 345 -45.40 -37.05 -34.37
CA PHE A 345 -44.29 -37.62 -33.59
C PHE A 345 -44.09 -39.13 -33.85
N SER A 346 -44.20 -39.55 -35.12
CA SER A 346 -43.92 -40.94 -35.51
C SER A 346 -42.49 -41.34 -35.16
N ASP A 347 -42.29 -42.57 -34.66
CA ASP A 347 -40.98 -43.11 -34.33
C ASP A 347 -40.01 -43.16 -35.53
N ASP A 348 -40.53 -43.22 -36.77
CA ASP A 348 -39.72 -43.14 -38.00
C ASP A 348 -38.96 -41.81 -38.13
N ASN A 349 -39.47 -40.77 -37.47
CA ASN A 349 -38.87 -39.44 -37.43
C ASN A 349 -38.06 -39.20 -36.14
N LYS A 350 -37.95 -40.19 -35.26
CA LYS A 350 -37.23 -40.03 -34.00
C LYS A 350 -35.72 -40.06 -34.22
N VAL A 351 -35.05 -39.00 -33.78
CA VAL A 351 -33.60 -38.82 -33.90
C VAL A 351 -32.87 -39.37 -32.67
N GLY A 352 -33.53 -39.35 -31.51
CA GLY A 352 -32.96 -39.91 -30.28
C GLY A 352 -33.79 -39.60 -29.03
N ARG A 353 -33.37 -40.18 -27.91
CA ARG A 353 -33.96 -39.95 -26.58
C ARG A 353 -32.86 -39.71 -25.55
N GLY A 354 -33.02 -38.67 -24.74
CA GLY A 354 -32.10 -38.32 -23.65
C GLY A 354 -32.85 -37.92 -22.37
N GLY A 355 -32.10 -37.42 -21.37
CA GLY A 355 -32.65 -37.04 -20.06
C GLY A 355 -33.69 -35.90 -20.09
N PHE A 356 -33.86 -35.24 -21.24
CA PHE A 356 -34.81 -34.14 -21.44
C PHE A 356 -35.94 -34.50 -22.42
N GLY A 357 -36.09 -35.78 -22.78
CA GLY A 357 -37.19 -36.27 -23.63
C GLY A 357 -36.72 -36.81 -24.98
N GLU A 358 -37.69 -36.91 -25.89
CA GLU A 358 -37.53 -37.50 -27.23
C GLU A 358 -37.45 -36.40 -28.28
N VAL A 359 -36.57 -36.58 -29.26
CA VAL A 359 -36.31 -35.58 -30.30
C VAL A 359 -36.69 -36.17 -31.65
N TYR A 360 -37.48 -35.42 -32.43
CA TYR A 360 -37.99 -35.81 -33.74
C TYR A 360 -37.50 -34.84 -34.83
N LYS A 361 -37.20 -35.35 -36.02
CA LYS A 361 -36.89 -34.55 -37.21
C LYS A 361 -38.19 -34.15 -37.92
N GLY A 362 -38.23 -32.92 -38.44
CA GLY A 362 -39.34 -32.47 -39.29
C GLY A 362 -39.26 -33.09 -40.69
N MET A 363 -40.42 -33.31 -41.33
CA MET A 363 -40.51 -33.70 -42.72
C MET A 363 -40.41 -32.46 -43.63
N ASN A 364 -39.57 -32.51 -44.67
CA ASN A 364 -39.31 -31.39 -45.58
C ASN A 364 -40.44 -31.10 -46.59
N SER A 365 -41.68 -31.48 -46.30
CA SER A 365 -42.83 -31.20 -47.16
C SER A 365 -44.09 -31.07 -46.31
N VAL A 366 -44.46 -29.84 -45.96
CA VAL A 366 -45.80 -29.53 -45.46
C VAL A 366 -46.74 -29.53 -46.68
N PRO A 367 -47.81 -30.35 -46.73
CA PRO A 367 -48.81 -30.24 -47.78
C PRO A 367 -49.51 -28.88 -47.65
N THR A 368 -49.33 -28.02 -48.63
CA THR A 368 -50.08 -26.76 -48.73
C THR A 368 -51.53 -27.06 -49.08
N GLY A 369 -52.42 -26.75 -48.15
CA GLY A 369 -53.85 -26.72 -48.38
C GLY A 369 -54.56 -26.45 -47.05
N TRP A 370 -55.13 -25.27 -46.88
CA TRP A 370 -56.55 -25.01 -47.13
C TRP A 370 -56.87 -23.57 -46.64
N ASN A 371 -57.28 -22.76 -47.63
CA ASN A 371 -58.02 -21.48 -47.65
C ASN A 371 -57.82 -20.42 -46.56
#